data_AF-A0A835Y5C3-F1
#
_entry.id   AF-A0A835Y5C3-F1
#
_cell.length_a   1.000
_cell.length_b   1.000
_cell.length_c   1.000
_cell.angle_alpha   90.00
_cell.angle_beta   90.00
_cell.angle_gamma   90.00
#
_symmetry.space_group_name_H-M   'P 1'
#
loop_
_entity.id
_entity.type
_entity.pdbx_description
1 polymer ?
#
loop_
_entity_poly.entity_id
_entity_poly.type
_entity_poly.pdbx_seq_one_letter_code
_entity_poly.pdbx_strand_id
1 'polypeptide(L)'
;MAHLRCQVRCVPQRSAAPTRLTRRQLAPAAFKNGSKLPARGQLPAEGKLPARDERTLEDISARLDVLGVEIVELRGENVELRGENVELRGQVKTLGGQVKNLGGQVKNLGGRVRNLQPAGDRVLLDVAAQVLKGVLYVGRCRIGPATSKNPKLRRVFYTSTSTAFMQLNKQLQKKGMVEPTLEKLAGPGRVEEFCKSADALLDARNQRVHPPNVTELDVAVKGALKLATPEAKARGSALARACFVLKEYKATIRPAIEEALNSEALKSASK
;
A
#
# COMPACT_ATOMS: atom_id res chain seq x y z
N MET A 1 -23.62 18.02 15.09
CA MET A 1 -22.34 18.09 14.35
C MET A 1 -22.33 16.97 13.32
N ALA A 2 -22.50 17.32 12.06
CA ALA A 2 -22.84 16.41 10.97
C ALA A 2 -21.62 15.62 10.46
N HIS A 3 -21.82 14.31 10.28
CA HIS A 3 -20.85 13.38 9.73
C HIS A 3 -20.65 13.61 8.22
N LEU A 4 -19.48 14.13 7.83
CA LEU A 4 -18.99 14.06 6.45
C LEU A 4 -18.46 12.65 6.16
N ARG A 5 -19.35 11.79 5.64
CA ARG A 5 -18.97 10.51 5.01
C ARG A 5 -18.33 10.81 3.66
N CYS A 6 -17.02 10.66 3.59
CA CYS A 6 -16.27 10.68 2.33
C CYS A 6 -16.57 9.38 1.56
N GLN A 7 -17.61 9.40 0.72
CA GLN A 7 -17.85 8.35 -0.27
C GLN A 7 -16.86 8.53 -1.42
N VAL A 8 -15.73 7.82 -1.36
CA VAL A 8 -14.92 7.55 -2.54
C VAL A 8 -15.72 6.59 -3.42
N ARG A 9 -16.49 7.16 -4.36
CA ARG A 9 -17.12 6.40 -5.45
C ARG A 9 -16.00 5.77 -6.26
N CYS A 10 -15.78 4.47 -6.03
CA CYS A 10 -15.06 3.62 -6.97
C CYS A 10 -15.84 3.64 -8.28
N VAL A 11 -15.35 4.38 -9.27
CA VAL A 11 -15.82 4.27 -10.64
C VAL A 11 -15.45 2.86 -11.10
N PRO A 12 -16.40 1.98 -11.44
CA PRO A 12 -16.06 0.70 -12.01
C PRO A 12 -15.39 0.97 -13.35
N GLN A 13 -14.10 0.65 -13.46
CA GLN A 13 -13.42 0.49 -14.74
C GLN A 13 -14.12 -0.65 -15.47
N ARG A 14 -15.17 -0.31 -16.24
CA ARG A 14 -15.66 -1.17 -17.32
C ARG A 14 -14.53 -1.24 -18.33
N SER A 15 -13.69 -2.28 -18.20
CA SER A 15 -12.83 -2.72 -19.29
C SER A 15 -13.77 -3.16 -20.42
N ALA A 16 -14.13 -2.22 -21.29
CA ALA A 16 -14.67 -2.57 -22.59
C ALA A 16 -13.55 -3.32 -23.32
N ALA A 17 -13.60 -4.65 -23.23
CA ALA A 17 -12.80 -5.51 -24.08
C ALA A 17 -13.00 -5.01 -25.52
N PRO A 18 -11.94 -4.87 -26.33
CA PRO A 18 -12.11 -4.58 -27.73
C PRO A 18 -12.92 -5.72 -28.31
N THR A 19 -14.14 -5.42 -28.75
CA THR A 19 -15.00 -6.35 -29.47
C THR A 19 -14.16 -6.89 -30.62
N ARG A 20 -13.66 -8.12 -30.47
CA ARG A 20 -13.12 -8.92 -31.56
C ARG A 20 -14.28 -9.06 -32.53
N LEU A 21 -14.36 -8.14 -33.48
CA LEU A 21 -15.16 -8.30 -34.68
C LEU A 21 -14.53 -9.48 -35.41
N THR A 22 -15.02 -10.67 -35.07
CA THR A 22 -14.76 -11.89 -35.81
C THR A 22 -15.04 -11.59 -37.27
N ARG A 23 -14.06 -11.91 -38.11
CA ARG A 23 -13.97 -11.81 -39.57
C ARG A 23 -15.05 -12.66 -40.29
N ARG A 24 -16.30 -12.60 -39.82
CA ARG A 24 -17.42 -13.44 -40.24
C ARG A 24 -18.73 -12.68 -40.50
N GLN A 25 -18.72 -11.35 -40.44
CA GLN A 25 -19.91 -10.52 -40.78
C GLN A 25 -19.73 -9.60 -41.99
N LEU A 26 -18.57 -9.65 -42.68
CA LEU A 26 -18.51 -9.17 -44.06
C LEU A 26 -18.98 -10.30 -44.96
N ALA A 27 -20.30 -10.53 -44.95
CA ALA A 27 -20.94 -11.20 -46.06
C ALA A 27 -20.66 -10.37 -47.32
N PRO A 28 -20.19 -10.96 -48.43
CA PRO A 28 -20.22 -10.25 -49.70
C PRO A 28 -21.68 -9.89 -49.94
N ALA A 29 -21.96 -8.59 -50.10
CA ALA A 29 -23.26 -8.15 -50.57
C ALA A 29 -23.50 -8.88 -51.89
N ALA A 30 -24.38 -9.89 -51.82
CA ALA A 30 -24.78 -10.68 -52.96
C ALA A 30 -25.35 -9.69 -53.97
N PHE A 31 -24.61 -9.47 -55.05
CA PHE A 31 -25.03 -8.72 -56.22
C PHE A 31 -26.18 -9.52 -56.86
N LYS A 32 -27.38 -9.44 -56.28
CA LYS A 32 -28.62 -9.98 -56.81
C LYS A 32 -29.14 -9.04 -57.90
N ASN A 33 -28.36 -8.89 -58.96
CA ASN A 33 -28.90 -8.42 -60.23
C ASN A 33 -28.95 -9.64 -61.14
N GLY A 34 -30.07 -10.37 -61.03
CA GLY A 34 -30.47 -11.36 -62.03
C GLY A 34 -30.87 -10.64 -63.31
N SER A 35 -29.88 -10.14 -64.06
CA SER A 35 -30.06 -9.87 -65.48
C SER A 35 -30.09 -11.23 -66.18
N LYS A 36 -31.30 -11.62 -66.62
CA LYS A 36 -31.51 -12.69 -67.60
C LYS A 36 -30.48 -12.51 -68.72
N LEU A 37 -29.53 -13.45 -68.83
CA LEU A 37 -28.70 -13.59 -70.02
C LEU A 37 -29.65 -13.90 -71.20
N PRO A 38 -29.67 -13.08 -72.26
CA PRO A 38 -30.45 -13.38 -73.44
C PRO A 38 -29.91 -14.66 -74.10
N ALA A 39 -30.83 -15.52 -74.53
CA ALA A 39 -30.53 -16.77 -75.18
C ALA A 39 -29.64 -16.54 -76.41
N ARG A 40 -28.57 -17.34 -76.47
CA ARG A 40 -27.61 -17.40 -77.56
C ARG A 40 -28.31 -17.89 -78.83
N GLY A 41 -28.48 -17.01 -79.82
CA GLY A 41 -28.85 -17.43 -81.18
C GLY A 41 -29.99 -16.65 -81.81
N GLN A 42 -29.71 -15.42 -82.26
CA GLN A 42 -30.36 -14.80 -83.41
C GLN A 42 -29.49 -13.59 -83.81
N LEU A 43 -28.62 -13.80 -84.80
CA LEU A 43 -27.94 -12.70 -85.48
C LEU A 43 -28.96 -12.05 -86.43
N PRO A 44 -29.31 -10.77 -86.25
CA PRO A 44 -30.11 -10.07 -87.25
C PRO A 44 -29.30 -9.93 -88.53
N ALA A 45 -29.91 -10.33 -89.64
CA ALA A 45 -29.38 -10.16 -90.98
C ALA A 45 -29.15 -8.66 -91.28
N GLU A 46 -27.99 -8.39 -91.86
CA GLU A 46 -27.53 -7.17 -92.54
C GLU A 46 -28.47 -5.96 -92.50
N GLY A 47 -28.50 -5.29 -91.34
CA GLY A 47 -29.04 -3.95 -91.18
C GLY A 47 -27.90 -2.95 -91.18
N LYS A 48 -27.88 -2.09 -92.20
CA LYS A 48 -27.02 -0.90 -92.39
C LYS A 48 -26.61 -0.28 -91.04
N LEU A 49 -25.33 -0.39 -90.69
CA LEU A 49 -24.75 0.27 -89.52
C LEU A 49 -25.08 1.76 -89.59
N PRO A 50 -25.74 2.35 -88.57
CA PRO A 50 -25.89 3.80 -88.52
C PRO A 50 -24.50 4.40 -88.51
N ALA A 51 -24.30 5.49 -89.26
CA ALA A 51 -23.05 6.23 -89.29
C ALA A 51 -22.60 6.47 -87.84
N ARG A 52 -21.39 6.01 -87.50
CA ARG A 52 -20.79 6.24 -86.19
C ARG A 52 -20.74 7.75 -85.98
N ASP A 53 -21.56 8.27 -85.07
CA ASP A 53 -21.49 9.66 -84.65
C ASP A 53 -20.17 9.86 -83.90
N GLU A 54 -19.13 10.33 -84.57
CA GLU A 54 -17.79 10.59 -84.03
C GLU A 54 -17.83 11.44 -82.75
N ARG A 55 -18.83 12.32 -82.62
CA ARG A 55 -19.09 13.13 -81.42
C ARG A 55 -19.31 12.30 -80.15
N THR A 56 -19.94 11.12 -80.26
CA THR A 56 -20.16 10.24 -79.10
C THR A 56 -18.87 9.58 -78.60
N LEU A 57 -17.90 9.37 -79.49
CA LEU A 57 -16.60 8.81 -79.13
C LEU A 57 -15.71 9.85 -78.46
N GLU A 58 -15.75 11.10 -78.94
CA GLU A 58 -15.07 12.23 -78.32
C GLU A 58 -15.59 12.50 -76.89
N ASP A 59 -16.91 12.50 -76.71
CA ASP A 59 -17.54 12.66 -75.38
C ASP A 59 -17.17 11.53 -74.41
N ILE A 60 -17.13 10.28 -74.91
CA ILE A 60 -16.69 9.14 -74.11
C ILE A 60 -15.22 9.27 -73.73
N SER A 61 -14.36 9.67 -74.67
CA SER A 61 -12.92 9.89 -74.42
C SER A 61 -12.71 10.96 -73.36
N ALA A 62 -13.38 12.11 -73.48
CA ALA A 62 -13.28 13.20 -72.51
C ALA A 62 -13.72 12.76 -71.11
N ARG A 63 -14.77 11.94 -70.99
CA ARG A 63 -15.21 11.39 -69.69
C ARG A 63 -14.20 10.39 -69.11
N LEU A 64 -13.55 9.59 -69.96
CA LEU A 64 -12.49 8.68 -69.53
C LEU A 64 -11.27 9.45 -69.00
N ASP A 65 -10.92 10.57 -69.63
CA ASP A 65 -9.82 11.42 -69.18
C ASP A 65 -10.12 12.03 -67.81
N VAL A 66 -11.34 12.56 -67.61
CA VAL A 66 -11.78 13.10 -66.30
C VAL A 66 -11.75 12.02 -65.22
N LEU A 67 -12.27 10.82 -65.50
CA LEU A 67 -12.20 9.69 -64.58
C LEU A 67 -10.75 9.26 -64.31
N GLY A 68 -9.87 9.37 -65.31
CA GLY A 68 -8.45 9.09 -65.18
C GLY A 68 -7.78 10.02 -64.17
N VAL A 69 -8.07 11.31 -64.22
CA VAL A 69 -7.58 12.32 -63.26
C VAL A 69 -8.11 12.02 -61.86
N GLU A 70 -9.41 11.78 -61.70
CA GLU A 70 -10.03 11.48 -60.40
C GLU A 70 -9.42 10.22 -59.76
N ILE A 71 -9.13 9.17 -60.55
CA ILE A 71 -8.47 7.97 -60.06
C ILE A 71 -7.05 8.27 -59.54
N VAL A 72 -6.32 9.17 -60.18
CA VAL A 72 -4.96 9.56 -59.74
C VAL A 72 -5.04 10.35 -58.44
N GLU A 73 -5.97 11.29 -58.32
CA GLU A 73 -6.19 12.07 -57.10
C GLU A 73 -6.56 11.17 -55.91
N LEU A 74 -7.55 10.30 -56.08
CA LEU A 74 -7.97 9.35 -55.04
C LEU A 74 -6.83 8.39 -54.62
N ARG A 75 -5.93 8.03 -55.55
CA ARG A 75 -4.72 7.26 -55.21
C ARG A 75 -3.75 8.07 -54.38
N GLY A 76 -3.57 9.36 -54.69
CA GLY A 76 -2.76 10.29 -53.90
C GLY A 76 -3.26 10.38 -52.46
N GLU A 77 -4.54 10.66 -52.27
CA GLU A 77 -5.19 10.71 -50.95
C GLU A 77 -5.04 9.37 -50.20
N ASN A 78 -5.18 8.23 -50.89
CA ASN A 78 -5.02 6.92 -50.25
C ASN A 78 -3.60 6.69 -49.71
N VAL A 79 -2.58 7.19 -50.42
CA VAL A 79 -1.18 7.10 -49.99
C VAL A 79 -0.94 7.98 -48.76
N GLU A 80 -1.47 9.20 -48.77
CA GLU A 80 -1.35 10.13 -47.65
C GLU A 80 -2.01 9.59 -46.37
N LEU A 81 -3.26 9.13 -46.47
CA LEU A 81 -3.99 8.50 -45.37
C LEU A 81 -3.27 7.25 -44.82
N ARG A 82 -2.59 6.48 -45.68
CA ARG A 82 -1.74 5.36 -45.24
C ARG A 82 -0.53 5.84 -44.45
N GLY A 83 0.10 6.93 -44.89
CA GLY A 83 1.21 7.58 -44.18
C GLY A 83 0.80 7.98 -42.76
N GLU A 84 -0.31 8.73 -42.65
CA GLU A 84 -0.87 9.13 -41.35
C GLU A 84 -1.19 7.93 -40.45
N ASN A 85 -1.77 6.85 -41.02
CA ASN A 85 -2.08 5.65 -40.25
C ASN A 85 -0.82 4.99 -39.66
N VAL A 86 0.28 4.97 -40.42
CA VAL A 86 1.57 4.44 -39.96
C VAL A 86 2.13 5.29 -38.83
N GLU A 87 2.05 6.62 -38.96
CA GLU A 87 2.52 7.56 -37.93
C GLU A 87 1.73 7.38 -36.62
N LEU A 88 0.39 7.39 -36.70
CA LEU A 88 -0.48 7.19 -35.54
C LEU A 88 -0.20 5.85 -34.85
N ARG A 89 0.05 4.78 -35.60
CA ARG A 89 0.47 3.48 -35.03
C ARG A 89 1.80 3.58 -34.30
N GLY A 90 2.75 4.36 -34.82
CA GLY A 90 4.02 4.66 -34.16
C GLY A 90 3.79 5.36 -32.82
N GLN A 91 2.97 6.42 -32.81
CA GLN A 91 2.63 7.17 -31.60
C GLN A 91 1.96 6.29 -30.55
N VAL A 92 0.99 5.44 -30.93
CA VAL A 92 0.33 4.48 -30.03
C VAL A 92 1.32 3.51 -29.39
N LYS A 93 2.31 3.01 -30.15
CA LYS A 93 3.36 2.14 -29.60
C LYS A 93 4.23 2.88 -28.58
N THR A 94 4.62 4.11 -28.88
CA THR A 94 5.41 4.96 -27.98
C THR A 94 4.67 5.23 -26.67
N LEU A 95 3.39 5.63 -26.75
CA LEU A 95 2.52 5.82 -25.58
C LEU A 95 2.39 4.52 -24.78
N GLY A 96 2.21 3.38 -25.45
CA GLY A 96 2.19 2.07 -24.79
C GLY A 96 3.49 1.75 -24.03
N GLY A 97 4.64 2.15 -24.56
CA GLY A 97 5.93 2.06 -23.86
C GLY A 97 6.00 2.95 -22.62
N GLN A 98 5.55 4.21 -22.73
CA GLN A 98 5.50 5.14 -21.60
C GLN A 98 4.59 4.65 -20.47
N VAL A 99 3.39 4.14 -20.80
CA VAL A 99 2.46 3.57 -19.82
C VAL A 99 3.09 2.38 -19.07
N LYS A 100 3.81 1.50 -19.78
CA LYS A 100 4.54 0.39 -19.14
C LYS A 100 5.62 0.89 -18.19
N ASN A 101 6.39 1.89 -18.61
CA ASN A 101 7.45 2.48 -17.76
C ASN A 101 6.88 3.13 -16.50
N LEU A 102 5.80 3.91 -16.63
CA LEU A 102 5.09 4.48 -15.48
C LEU A 102 4.54 3.38 -14.56
N GLY A 103 3.98 2.31 -15.12
CA GLY A 103 3.54 1.15 -14.35
C GLY A 103 4.68 0.50 -13.55
N GLY A 104 5.89 0.43 -14.12
CA GLY A 104 7.09 -0.01 -13.42
C GLY A 104 7.49 0.91 -12.26
N GLN A 105 7.48 2.24 -12.49
CA GLN A 105 7.78 3.22 -11.45
C GLN A 105 6.79 3.17 -10.29
N VAL A 106 5.49 3.04 -10.56
CA VAL A 106 4.45 2.90 -9.52
C VAL A 106 4.68 1.65 -8.67
N LYS A 107 5.02 0.51 -9.29
CA LYS A 107 5.35 -0.72 -8.56
C LYS A 107 6.58 -0.55 -7.66
N ASN A 108 7.62 0.12 -8.16
CA ASN A 108 8.83 0.40 -7.38
C ASN A 108 8.55 1.31 -6.19
N LEU A 109 7.76 2.37 -6.39
CA LEU A 109 7.31 3.25 -5.30
C LEU A 109 6.48 2.47 -4.27
N GLY A 110 5.56 1.62 -4.71
CA GLY A 110 4.80 0.73 -3.83
C GLY A 110 5.68 -0.25 -3.04
N GLY A 111 6.79 -0.72 -3.63
CA GLY A 111 7.83 -1.49 -2.93
C GLY A 111 8.53 -0.67 -1.85
N ARG A 112 8.95 0.56 -2.16
CA ARG A 112 9.59 1.47 -1.20
C ARG A 112 8.68 1.81 -0.02
N VAL A 113 7.40 2.10 -0.27
CA VAL A 113 6.41 2.37 0.78
C VAL A 113 6.26 1.16 1.71
N ARG A 114 6.17 -0.06 1.15
CA ARG A 114 6.12 -1.30 1.94
C ARG A 114 7.38 -1.53 2.78
N ASN A 115 8.54 -1.15 2.28
CA ASN A 115 9.79 -1.27 3.03
C ASN A 115 9.94 -0.22 4.15
N LEU A 116 9.32 0.95 4.01
CA LEU A 116 9.33 2.00 5.03
C LEU A 116 8.30 1.77 6.15
N GLN A 117 7.23 1.03 5.90
CA GLN A 117 6.22 0.69 6.93
C GLN A 117 6.82 -0.02 8.17
N PRO A 118 7.64 -1.09 8.02
CA PRO A 118 8.32 -1.73 9.15
C PRO A 118 9.22 -0.78 9.94
N ALA A 119 9.84 0.20 9.29
CA ALA A 119 10.66 1.20 9.98
C ALA A 119 9.80 2.12 10.87
N GLY A 120 8.65 2.57 10.36
CA GLY A 120 7.68 3.34 11.15
C GLY A 120 7.10 2.55 12.34
N ASP A 121 6.83 1.26 12.13
CA ASP A 121 6.35 0.36 13.19
C ASP A 121 7.38 0.16 14.30
N ARG A 122 8.66 0.01 13.94
CA ARG A 122 9.76 -0.06 14.92
C ARG A 122 9.84 1.21 15.76
N VAL A 123 9.81 2.38 15.13
CA VAL A 123 9.85 3.67 15.86
C VAL A 123 8.69 3.79 16.84
N LEU A 124 7.47 3.40 16.44
CA LEU A 124 6.31 3.37 17.35
C LEU A 124 6.53 2.48 18.57
N LEU A 125 7.06 1.26 18.35
CA LEU A 125 7.32 0.29 19.41
C LEU A 125 8.46 0.76 20.34
N ASP A 126 9.54 1.30 19.78
CA ASP A 126 10.71 1.75 20.53
C ASP A 126 10.36 2.94 21.44
N VAL A 127 9.63 3.93 20.91
CA VAL A 127 9.20 5.09 21.70
C VAL A 127 8.18 4.66 22.76
N ALA A 128 7.24 3.76 22.44
CA ALA A 128 6.32 3.22 23.44
C ALA A 128 7.06 2.46 24.55
N ALA A 129 8.13 1.72 24.22
CA ALA A 129 8.97 1.05 25.19
C ALA A 129 9.72 2.04 26.10
N GLN A 130 10.20 3.16 25.56
CA GLN A 130 10.80 4.24 26.36
C GLN A 130 9.80 4.87 27.32
N VAL A 131 8.56 5.14 26.87
CA VAL A 131 7.49 5.63 27.73
C VAL A 131 7.20 4.64 28.86
N LEU A 132 7.12 3.35 28.55
CA LEU A 132 6.92 2.31 29.56
C LEU A 132 8.08 2.22 30.57
N LYS A 133 9.33 2.46 30.17
CA LYS A 133 10.45 2.59 31.11
C LYS A 133 10.26 3.77 32.07
N GLY A 134 9.79 4.91 31.56
CA GLY A 134 9.45 6.06 32.40
C GLY A 134 8.30 5.76 33.38
N VAL A 135 7.28 5.02 32.92
CA VAL A 135 6.23 4.51 33.80
C VAL A 135 6.84 3.63 34.89
N LEU A 136 7.70 2.66 34.55
CA LEU A 136 8.36 1.78 35.53
C LEU A 136 9.15 2.57 36.59
N TYR A 137 9.83 3.63 36.18
CA TYR A 137 10.54 4.54 37.08
C TYR A 137 9.58 5.18 38.10
N VAL A 138 8.43 5.73 37.67
CA VAL A 138 7.39 6.26 38.59
C VAL A 138 6.92 5.22 39.59
N GLY A 139 6.73 3.98 39.14
CA GLY A 139 6.37 2.85 40.00
C GLY A 139 7.36 2.67 41.13
N ARG A 140 8.66 2.76 40.84
CA ARG A 140 9.73 2.65 41.85
C ARG A 140 9.75 3.83 42.81
N CYS A 141 9.66 5.06 42.29
CA CYS A 141 9.65 6.25 43.14
C CYS A 141 8.47 6.23 44.16
N ARG A 142 7.36 5.58 43.78
CA ARG A 142 6.17 5.42 44.64
C ARG A 142 6.20 4.18 45.54
N ILE A 143 7.02 3.17 45.27
CA ILE A 143 7.26 2.01 46.16
C ILE A 143 8.38 2.36 47.15
N GLY A 144 8.31 3.54 47.77
CA GLY A 144 8.82 3.68 49.13
C GLY A 144 8.00 2.78 50.06
N PRO A 145 8.56 2.34 51.21
CA PRO A 145 7.85 1.43 52.10
C PRO A 145 6.54 2.08 52.55
N ALA A 146 5.43 1.50 52.07
CA ALA A 146 4.04 1.85 52.37
C ALA A 146 3.58 3.27 51.96
N THR A 147 2.65 3.33 50.99
CA THR A 147 1.49 4.27 50.85
C THR A 147 1.27 4.86 49.44
N SER A 148 0.99 4.02 48.43
CA SER A 148 0.36 4.53 47.19
C SER A 148 -1.11 4.11 47.12
N LYS A 149 -2.03 5.06 47.34
CA LYS A 149 -3.50 4.85 47.38
C LYS A 149 -4.19 4.79 46.00
N ASN A 150 -3.47 4.78 44.87
CA ASN A 150 -4.10 4.95 43.54
C ASN A 150 -4.17 3.63 42.72
N PRO A 151 -5.31 2.92 42.71
CA PRO A 151 -5.43 1.57 42.13
C PRO A 151 -5.40 1.53 40.59
N LYS A 152 -5.66 2.65 39.90
CA LYS A 152 -5.70 2.69 38.42
C LYS A 152 -4.32 2.52 37.79
N LEU A 153 -3.26 3.07 38.40
CA LEU A 153 -1.88 2.90 37.92
C LEU A 153 -1.36 1.47 38.14
N ARG A 154 -1.76 0.79 39.23
CA ARG A 154 -1.42 -0.63 39.45
C ARG A 154 -1.87 -1.51 38.28
N ARG A 155 -3.04 -1.24 37.69
CA ARG A 155 -3.63 -2.10 36.63
C ARG A 155 -2.89 -2.03 35.28
N VAL A 156 -2.20 -0.92 34.98
CA VAL A 156 -1.43 -0.73 33.72
C VAL A 156 -0.05 -1.43 33.78
N PHE A 157 0.53 -1.55 34.97
CA PHE A 157 1.86 -2.13 35.18
C PHE A 157 1.89 -3.65 35.06
N TYR A 158 0.97 -4.34 35.73
CA TYR A 158 0.98 -5.82 35.77
C TYR A 158 0.53 -6.47 34.46
N THR A 159 -0.17 -5.73 33.61
CA THR A 159 -0.65 -6.25 32.31
C THR A 159 0.38 -6.15 31.19
N SER A 160 1.49 -5.41 31.37
CA SER A 160 2.49 -5.16 30.31
C SER A 160 3.89 -5.75 30.56
N THR A 161 4.30 -5.96 31.82
CA THR A 161 5.63 -6.52 32.15
C THR A 161 5.63 -8.03 32.41
N SER A 162 4.48 -8.60 32.72
CA SER A 162 4.36 -10.04 33.01
C SER A 162 4.52 -10.93 31.77
N THR A 163 4.48 -10.37 30.55
CA THR A 163 4.45 -11.15 29.31
C THR A 163 5.81 -11.65 28.84
N ALA A 164 6.92 -10.93 29.01
CA ALA A 164 8.22 -11.43 28.50
C ALA A 164 8.69 -12.67 29.27
N PHE A 165 8.59 -12.63 30.60
CA PHE A 165 8.90 -13.78 31.46
C PHE A 165 7.87 -14.91 31.30
N MET A 166 6.57 -14.60 31.23
CA MET A 166 5.55 -15.64 30.93
C MET A 166 5.70 -16.24 29.53
N GLN A 167 6.10 -15.47 28.52
CA GLN A 167 6.29 -15.96 27.15
C GLN A 167 7.54 -16.83 27.06
N LEU A 168 8.63 -16.45 27.73
CA LEU A 168 9.81 -17.29 27.88
C LEU A 168 9.45 -18.60 28.59
N ASN A 169 8.73 -18.53 29.72
CA ASN A 169 8.30 -19.70 30.48
C ASN A 169 7.36 -20.61 29.66
N LYS A 170 6.41 -20.04 28.91
CA LYS A 170 5.55 -20.79 27.96
C LYS A 170 6.33 -21.41 26.80
N GLN A 171 7.37 -20.73 26.29
CA GLN A 171 8.22 -21.28 25.22
C GLN A 171 9.08 -22.45 25.72
N LEU A 172 9.57 -22.37 26.95
CA LEU A 172 10.31 -23.45 27.61
C LEU A 172 9.40 -24.66 27.84
N GLN A 173 8.21 -24.45 28.41
CA GLN A 173 7.21 -25.51 28.59
C GLN A 173 6.78 -26.18 27.28
N LYS A 174 6.57 -25.40 26.20
CA LYS A 174 6.23 -25.94 24.87
C LYS A 174 7.33 -26.78 24.23
N LYS A 175 8.60 -26.54 24.57
CA LYS A 175 9.74 -27.33 24.08
C LYS A 175 9.93 -28.64 24.86
N GLY A 176 8.97 -29.03 25.70
CA GLY A 176 9.07 -30.22 26.54
C GLY A 176 10.13 -30.08 27.64
N MET A 177 10.62 -28.85 27.88
CA MET A 177 11.40 -28.56 29.08
C MET A 177 10.39 -28.46 30.24
N VAL A 178 10.00 -29.64 30.75
CA VAL A 178 9.59 -29.79 32.15
C VAL A 178 10.62 -29.05 32.96
N GLU A 179 10.18 -28.20 33.90
CA GLU A 179 11.04 -27.34 34.75
C GLU A 179 12.47 -27.85 34.72
N PRO A 180 13.45 -27.11 34.15
CA PRO A 180 14.79 -27.30 34.67
C PRO A 180 14.61 -26.90 36.12
N THR A 181 14.35 -27.87 36.99
CA THR A 181 14.30 -27.66 38.42
C THR A 181 15.56 -26.88 38.67
N LEU A 182 15.43 -25.63 39.11
CA LEU A 182 16.57 -24.74 39.29
C LEU A 182 17.67 -25.44 40.10
N GLU A 183 17.27 -26.43 40.91
CA GLU A 183 18.03 -27.49 41.58
C GLU A 183 19.15 -28.17 40.75
N LYS A 184 19.07 -28.26 39.42
CA LYS A 184 20.15 -28.85 38.59
C LYS A 184 21.25 -27.85 38.24
N LEU A 185 20.96 -26.55 38.23
CA LEU A 185 21.95 -25.47 38.07
C LEU A 185 22.48 -24.98 39.42
N ALA A 186 21.67 -25.14 40.46
CA ALA A 186 21.93 -24.75 41.83
C ALA A 186 22.01 -26.02 42.69
N GLY A 187 23.23 -26.50 42.96
CA GLY A 187 23.46 -27.56 43.97
C GLY A 187 22.76 -27.26 45.30
N PRO A 188 22.54 -28.26 46.16
CA PRO A 188 21.67 -28.15 47.35
C PRO A 188 22.13 -26.97 48.24
N GLY A 189 21.31 -25.92 48.30
CA GLY A 189 21.61 -24.62 48.95
C GLY A 189 21.64 -23.40 48.01
N ARG A 190 21.79 -23.62 46.69
CA ARG A 190 22.00 -22.52 45.74
C ARG A 190 20.74 -21.93 45.10
N VAL A 191 19.56 -22.51 45.25
CA VAL A 191 18.35 -21.93 44.62
C VAL A 191 18.01 -20.61 45.28
N GLU A 192 18.08 -20.55 46.61
CA GLU A 192 17.89 -19.30 47.35
C GLU A 192 19.03 -18.31 47.09
N GLU A 193 20.28 -18.75 47.00
CA GLU A 193 21.42 -17.88 46.64
C GLU A 193 21.34 -17.38 45.19
N PHE A 194 20.84 -18.20 44.27
CA PHE A 194 20.60 -17.84 42.88
C PHE A 194 19.44 -16.86 42.78
N CYS A 195 18.33 -17.09 43.48
CA CYS A 195 17.22 -16.15 43.55
C CYS A 195 17.70 -14.83 44.18
N LYS A 196 18.44 -14.86 45.30
CA LYS A 196 19.05 -13.66 45.90
C LYS A 196 20.03 -12.96 44.96
N SER A 197 20.83 -13.69 44.18
CA SER A 197 21.77 -13.11 43.21
C SER A 197 21.07 -12.55 41.98
N ALA A 198 20.01 -13.22 41.51
CA ALA A 198 19.18 -12.77 40.41
C ALA A 198 18.37 -11.54 40.82
N ASP A 199 17.80 -11.54 42.03
CA ASP A 199 17.14 -10.39 42.64
C ASP A 199 18.13 -9.26 42.89
N ALA A 200 19.35 -9.54 43.38
CA ALA A 200 20.41 -8.53 43.54
C ALA A 200 20.92 -7.99 42.20
N LEU A 201 20.99 -8.82 41.14
CA LEU A 201 21.33 -8.38 39.78
C LEU A 201 20.20 -7.57 39.16
N LEU A 202 18.95 -8.00 39.36
CA LEU A 202 17.78 -7.23 38.96
C LEU A 202 17.76 -5.91 39.71
N ASP A 203 17.97 -5.89 41.02
CA ASP A 203 18.05 -4.70 41.87
C ASP A 203 19.21 -3.79 41.47
N ALA A 204 20.42 -4.32 41.24
CA ALA A 204 21.55 -3.54 40.76
C ALA A 204 21.31 -2.96 39.35
N ARG A 205 20.66 -3.73 38.46
CA ARG A 205 20.25 -3.26 37.13
C ARG A 205 19.09 -2.25 37.23
N ASN A 206 18.25 -2.39 38.25
CA ASN A 206 17.11 -1.53 38.55
C ASN A 206 17.52 -0.22 39.24
N GLN A 207 18.63 -0.21 39.97
CA GLN A 207 19.28 0.96 40.56
C GLN A 207 19.90 1.88 39.50
N ARG A 208 20.16 1.36 38.29
CA ARG A 208 20.70 2.11 37.14
C ARG A 208 19.65 2.51 36.11
N VAL A 209 18.39 2.66 36.50
CA VAL A 209 17.42 3.31 35.62
C VAL A 209 17.63 4.81 35.78
N HIS A 210 18.39 5.38 34.86
CA HIS A 210 18.52 6.83 34.76
C HIS A 210 17.13 7.46 34.67
N PRO A 211 16.89 8.57 35.38
CA PRO A 211 15.64 9.29 35.29
C PRO A 211 15.35 9.61 33.81
N PRO A 212 14.13 9.32 33.32
CA PRO A 212 13.80 9.62 31.94
C PRO A 212 13.88 11.12 31.68
N ASN A 213 14.57 11.53 30.62
CA ASN A 213 14.52 12.91 30.17
C ASN A 213 13.14 13.19 29.55
N VAL A 214 12.29 13.89 30.29
CA VAL A 214 10.90 14.20 29.88
C VAL A 214 10.87 15.02 28.59
N THR A 215 11.84 15.91 28.38
CA THR A 215 11.88 16.75 27.17
C THR A 215 12.18 15.95 25.91
N GLU A 216 13.15 15.03 25.98
CA GLU A 216 13.46 14.10 24.87
C GLU A 216 12.27 13.17 24.60
N LEU A 217 11.64 12.68 25.67
CA LEU A 217 10.47 11.81 25.57
C LEU A 217 9.27 12.53 24.94
N ASP A 218 9.04 13.81 25.27
CA ASP A 218 8.00 14.64 24.65
C ASP A 218 8.22 14.79 23.14
N VAL A 219 9.46 15.05 22.71
CA VAL A 219 9.83 15.16 21.28
C VAL A 219 9.62 13.81 20.58
N ALA A 220 10.09 12.71 21.18
CA ALA A 220 9.97 11.37 20.63
C ALA A 220 8.49 10.93 20.49
N VAL A 221 7.68 11.15 21.53
CA VAL A 221 6.25 10.80 21.52
C VAL A 221 5.49 11.65 20.49
N LYS A 222 5.80 12.95 20.37
CA LYS A 222 5.20 13.81 19.33
C LYS A 222 5.54 13.31 17.92
N GLY A 223 6.76 12.84 17.69
CA GLY A 223 7.17 12.19 16.45
C GLY A 223 6.41 10.89 16.19
N ALA A 224 6.37 10.01 17.18
CA ALA A 224 5.71 8.71 17.09
C ALA A 224 4.19 8.81 16.89
N LEU A 225 3.52 9.79 17.51
CA LEU A 225 2.08 10.01 17.33
C LEU A 225 1.69 10.36 15.89
N LYS A 226 2.59 10.96 15.10
CA LYS A 226 2.36 11.18 13.66
C LYS A 226 2.32 9.87 12.87
N LEU A 227 2.98 8.82 13.37
CA LEU A 227 3.01 7.49 12.77
C LEU A 227 1.85 6.60 13.26
N ALA A 228 1.15 6.99 14.32
CA ALA A 228 0.07 6.23 14.96
C ALA A 228 -1.26 6.28 14.17
N THR A 229 -1.23 5.83 12.91
CA THR A 229 -2.41 5.78 12.03
C THR A 229 -3.36 4.63 12.39
N PRO A 230 -4.64 4.67 11.99
CA PRO A 230 -5.56 3.54 12.15
C PRO A 230 -5.05 2.25 11.51
N GLU A 231 -4.35 2.37 10.38
CA GLU A 231 -3.71 1.23 9.70
C GLU A 231 -2.61 0.61 10.56
N ALA A 232 -1.76 1.42 11.20
CA ALA A 232 -0.73 0.92 12.10
C ALA A 232 -1.33 0.11 13.27
N LYS A 233 -2.50 0.52 13.78
CA LYS A 233 -3.22 -0.24 14.81
C LYS A 233 -3.75 -1.58 14.30
N ALA A 234 -4.25 -1.61 13.07
CA ALA A 234 -4.80 -2.82 12.44
C ALA A 234 -3.70 -3.86 12.12
N ARG A 235 -2.44 -3.44 11.98
CA ARG A 235 -1.30 -4.34 11.69
C ARG A 235 -0.96 -5.32 12.83
N GLY A 236 -1.34 -5.04 14.08
CA GLY A 236 -1.11 -6.00 15.16
C GLY A 236 -1.38 -5.48 16.57
N SER A 237 -1.61 -6.42 17.51
CA SER A 237 -1.94 -6.09 18.89
C SER A 237 -0.83 -5.36 19.66
N ALA A 238 0.43 -5.52 19.25
CA ALA A 238 1.57 -4.79 19.82
C ALA A 238 1.53 -3.30 19.42
N LEU A 239 1.33 -3.01 18.13
CA LEU A 239 1.22 -1.64 17.63
C LEU A 239 -0.04 -0.93 18.15
N ALA A 240 -1.16 -1.65 18.25
CA ALA A 240 -2.37 -1.12 18.87
C ALA A 240 -2.12 -0.67 20.32
N ARG A 241 -1.39 -1.48 21.10
CA ARG A 241 -0.98 -1.16 22.47
C ARG A 241 0.02 0.01 22.52
N ALA A 242 1.02 0.03 21.65
CA ALA A 242 1.96 1.15 21.55
C ALA A 242 1.23 2.46 21.26
N CYS A 243 0.31 2.46 20.28
CA CYS A 243 -0.51 3.63 19.97
C CYS A 243 -1.39 4.07 21.15
N PHE A 244 -1.89 3.14 21.97
CA PHE A 244 -2.65 3.47 23.16
C PHE A 244 -1.77 4.15 24.21
N VAL A 245 -0.61 3.57 24.54
CA VAL A 245 0.36 4.14 25.49
C VAL A 245 0.79 5.54 25.08
N LEU A 246 1.10 5.75 23.80
CA LEU A 246 1.51 7.06 23.28
C LEU A 246 0.40 8.10 23.33
N LYS A 247 -0.88 7.70 23.18
CA LYS A 247 -2.03 8.61 23.31
C LYS A 247 -2.27 9.02 24.76
N GLU A 248 -2.14 8.08 25.69
CA GLU A 248 -2.27 8.33 27.13
C GLU A 248 -1.06 9.07 27.70
N TYR A 249 0.04 9.18 26.94
CA TYR A 249 1.27 9.78 27.41
C TYR A 249 1.07 11.20 27.96
N LYS A 250 0.47 12.10 27.17
CA LYS A 250 0.34 13.51 27.55
C LYS A 250 -0.65 13.72 28.70
N ALA A 251 -1.74 12.95 28.73
CA ALA A 251 -2.82 13.14 29.69
C ALA A 251 -2.52 12.50 31.06
N THR A 252 -1.93 11.30 31.05
CA THR A 252 -1.85 10.47 32.26
C THR A 252 -0.42 10.17 32.67
N ILE A 253 0.45 9.81 31.72
CA ILE A 253 1.78 9.27 32.03
C ILE A 253 2.78 10.39 32.34
N ARG A 254 2.83 11.43 31.51
CA ARG A 254 3.77 12.55 31.62
C ARG A 254 3.66 13.27 32.97
N PRO A 255 2.47 13.67 33.45
CA PRO A 255 2.35 14.29 34.78
C PRO A 255 2.84 13.38 35.91
N ALA A 256 2.60 12.06 35.79
CA ALA A 256 3.05 11.09 36.79
C ALA A 256 4.59 10.94 36.81
N ILE A 257 5.25 11.05 35.65
CA ILE A 257 6.71 11.06 35.54
C ILE A 257 7.28 12.35 36.15
N GLU A 258 6.73 13.51 35.81
CA GLU A 258 7.16 14.81 36.36
C GLU A 258 6.99 14.87 37.89
N GLU A 259 5.85 14.40 38.41
CA GLU A 259 5.62 14.30 39.86
C GLU A 259 6.68 13.42 40.55
N ALA A 260 7.01 12.27 39.97
CA ALA A 260 8.02 11.37 40.51
C ALA A 260 9.42 12.02 40.53
N LEU A 261 9.82 12.66 39.42
CA LEU A 261 11.11 13.36 39.30
C LEU A 261 11.23 14.49 40.32
N ASN A 262 10.18 15.31 40.48
CA ASN A 262 10.15 16.40 41.45
C ASN A 262 10.24 15.85 42.90
N SER A 263 9.57 14.73 43.18
CA SER A 263 9.62 14.09 44.50
C SER A 263 11.01 13.57 44.86
N GLU A 264 11.78 13.06 43.88
CA GLU A 264 13.16 12.63 44.10
C GLU A 264 14.10 13.83 44.26
N ALA A 265 13.92 14.89 43.48
CA ALA A 265 14.70 16.11 43.62
C ALA A 265 14.57 16.70 45.04
N LEU A 266 13.36 16.75 45.59
CA LEU A 266 13.12 17.19 46.97
C LEU A 266 13.82 16.30 48.01
N LYS A 267 13.78 14.97 47.85
CA LYS A 267 14.47 14.02 48.75
C LYS A 267 15.99 14.17 48.68
N SER A 268 16.53 14.56 47.53
CA SER A 268 17.97 14.79 47.35
C SER A 268 18.43 16.11 47.95
N ALA A 269 17.57 17.14 47.99
CA ALA A 269 17.88 18.43 48.59
C ALA A 269 17.79 18.43 50.13
N SER A 270 17.09 17.45 50.72
CA SER A 270 16.95 17.32 52.18
C SER A 270 18.06 16.50 52.86
N LYS A 271 18.97 15.91 52.08
CA LYS A 271 20.10 15.12 52.57
C LYS A 271 21.38 15.93 52.51
#